data_AF-A0A4Q0STE0-F1
#
_entry.id   AF-A0A4Q0STE0-F1
#
_cell.length_a   1.000
_cell.length_b   1.000
_cell.length_c   1.000
_cell.angle_alpha   90.00
_cell.angle_beta   90.00
_cell.angle_gamma   90.00
#
_symmetry.space_group_name_H-M   'P 1'
#
loop_
_entity.id
_entity.type
_entity.pdbx_description
1 polymer ?
#
loop_
_entity_poly.entity_id
_entity_poly.type
_entity_poly.pdbx_seq_one_letter_code
_entity_poly.pdbx_strand_id
1 'polypeptide(L)'
;MTSLSPADAEQLRLAFQRCRDMDGTLNDQLRAYADASRKVFPAYGEAVDRLVARLNGNGGGETAPRPGDAMPPFMLPDESGRLVALNALLESGPVAVMFFRGHWCPYCRLNVRAVVQALGRIKAIGAQVVAIVPETQEYTRQLKSDAGAPFPILTDLDNGYALSLNLAIWLGAEIQHLLSYQDMAKFHGNDGWVLPIPAVFVVGRDGLVKARFVDPDFRKRMEIDDLLAALEDARRGKLSFA
;
A
#
# COMPACT_ATOMS: atom_id res chain seq x y z
N MET A 1 -9.85 1.10 26.71
CA MET A 1 -10.39 1.68 25.46
C MET A 1 -11.36 0.68 24.85
N THR A 2 -12.54 1.12 24.43
CA THR A 2 -13.61 0.26 23.91
C THR A 2 -13.38 -0.06 22.42
N SER A 3 -13.72 -1.29 22.02
CA SER A 3 -13.76 -1.70 20.61
C SER A 3 -14.77 -0.87 19.80
N LEU A 4 -14.63 -0.85 18.48
CA LEU A 4 -15.51 -0.14 17.57
C LEU A 4 -16.96 -0.66 17.70
N SER A 5 -17.93 0.23 17.90
CA SER A 5 -19.35 -0.17 17.95
C SER A 5 -19.89 -0.46 16.54
N PRO A 6 -20.97 -1.25 16.38
CA PRO A 6 -21.60 -1.46 15.07
C PRO A 6 -22.09 -0.15 14.41
N ALA A 7 -22.57 0.81 15.21
CA ALA A 7 -23.00 2.11 14.72
C ALA A 7 -21.81 2.93 14.17
N ASP A 8 -20.68 2.92 14.89
CA ASP A 8 -19.46 3.60 14.45
C ASP A 8 -18.88 2.92 13.21
N ALA A 9 -18.92 1.58 13.14
CA ALA A 9 -18.51 0.83 11.96
C ALA A 9 -19.31 1.22 10.72
N GLU A 10 -20.63 1.39 10.86
CA GLU A 10 -21.49 1.88 9.78
C GLU A 10 -21.17 3.33 9.39
N GLN A 11 -20.91 4.21 10.36
CA GLN A 11 -20.48 5.58 10.09
C GLN A 11 -19.15 5.63 9.34
N LEU A 12 -18.17 4.79 9.70
CA LEU A 12 -16.90 4.67 8.99
C LEU A 12 -17.09 4.14 7.57
N ARG A 13 -18.02 3.19 7.36
CA ARG A 13 -18.36 2.68 6.03
C ARG A 13 -18.94 3.79 5.14
N LEU A 14 -19.88 4.58 5.67
CA LEU A 14 -20.46 5.74 4.97
C LEU A 14 -19.42 6.83 4.71
N ALA A 15 -18.52 7.09 5.66
CA ALA A 15 -17.42 8.03 5.48
C ALA A 15 -16.48 7.60 4.35
N PHE A 16 -16.12 6.32 4.30
CA PHE A 16 -15.32 5.76 3.22
C PHE A 16 -16.00 5.96 1.86
N GLN A 17 -17.31 5.68 1.74
CA GLN A 17 -18.04 5.89 0.48
C GLN A 17 -18.02 7.36 0.04
N ARG A 18 -18.28 8.29 0.96
CA ARG A 18 -18.18 9.74 0.65
C ARG A 18 -16.78 10.14 0.20
N CYS A 19 -15.73 9.70 0.90
CA CYS A 19 -14.35 10.03 0.55
C CYS A 19 -13.88 9.34 -0.74
N ARG A 20 -14.44 8.19 -1.08
CA ARG A 20 -14.17 7.51 -2.35
C ARG A 20 -14.76 8.29 -3.53
N ASP A 21 -15.97 8.82 -3.35
CA ASP A 21 -16.75 9.42 -4.41
C ASP A 21 -16.58 10.96 -4.49
N MET A 22 -15.78 11.55 -3.61
CA MET A 22 -15.46 12.98 -3.65
C MET A 22 -14.45 13.32 -4.74
N ASP A 23 -14.59 14.53 -5.28
CA ASP A 23 -13.58 15.17 -6.11
C ASP A 23 -12.35 15.55 -5.27
N GLY A 24 -11.17 15.55 -5.91
CA GLY A 24 -9.91 15.93 -5.29
C GLY A 24 -8.79 14.94 -5.58
N THR A 25 -7.62 15.24 -5.03
CA THR A 25 -6.44 14.36 -5.12
C THR A 25 -6.60 13.14 -4.21
N LEU A 26 -5.69 12.19 -4.35
CA LEU A 26 -5.67 11.04 -3.46
C LEU A 26 -5.49 11.48 -1.99
N ASN A 27 -4.52 12.35 -1.67
CA ASN A 27 -4.34 12.77 -0.29
C ASN A 27 -5.48 13.66 0.22
N ASP A 28 -6.28 14.31 -0.64
CA ASP A 28 -7.52 14.95 -0.20
C ASP A 28 -8.53 13.91 0.30
N GLN A 29 -8.73 12.82 -0.45
CA GLN A 29 -9.61 11.71 -0.05
C GLN A 29 -9.11 11.03 1.24
N LEU A 30 -7.80 10.78 1.34
CA LEU A 30 -7.19 10.14 2.52
C LEU A 30 -7.32 11.04 3.76
N ARG A 31 -7.10 12.35 3.62
CA ARG A 31 -7.24 13.32 4.71
C ARG A 31 -8.68 13.46 5.17
N ALA A 32 -9.62 13.57 4.22
CA ALA A 32 -11.05 13.60 4.54
C ALA A 32 -11.48 12.34 5.29
N TYR A 33 -10.98 11.17 4.90
CA TYR A 33 -11.26 9.93 5.61
C TYR A 33 -10.60 9.88 6.99
N ALA A 34 -9.35 10.35 7.12
CA ALA A 34 -8.66 10.43 8.40
C ALA A 34 -9.39 11.34 9.39
N ASP A 35 -9.86 12.50 8.93
CA ASP A 35 -10.63 13.45 9.75
C ASP A 35 -11.97 12.87 10.18
N ALA A 36 -12.70 12.21 9.27
CA ALA A 36 -13.95 11.53 9.59
C ALA A 36 -13.72 10.36 10.57
N SER A 37 -12.70 9.53 10.31
CA SER A 37 -12.35 8.39 11.15
C SER A 37 -11.95 8.81 12.56
N ARG A 38 -11.24 9.93 12.71
CA ARG A 38 -10.86 10.48 14.00
C ARG A 38 -12.05 10.98 14.82
N LYS A 39 -13.08 11.54 14.16
CA LYS A 39 -14.32 11.96 14.83
C LYS A 39 -15.14 10.75 15.32
N VAL A 40 -15.21 9.70 14.50
CA VAL A 40 -16.01 8.50 14.79
C VAL A 40 -15.31 7.57 15.78
N PHE A 41 -13.99 7.38 15.64
CA PHE A 41 -13.21 6.48 16.48
C PHE A 41 -11.91 7.15 17.00
N PRO A 42 -12.03 8.12 17.91
CA PRO A 42 -10.90 8.94 18.38
C PRO A 42 -9.79 8.11 19.03
N ALA A 43 -10.14 7.09 19.81
CA ALA A 43 -9.17 6.19 20.45
C ALA A 43 -8.24 5.51 19.44
N TYR A 44 -8.76 5.11 18.27
CA TYR A 44 -7.95 4.57 17.18
C TYR A 44 -7.06 5.64 16.55
N GLY A 45 -7.58 6.84 16.30
CA GLY A 45 -6.77 7.96 15.79
C GLY A 45 -5.58 8.30 16.69
N GLU A 46 -5.79 8.33 18.00
CA GLU A 46 -4.73 8.57 18.98
C GLU A 46 -3.73 7.42 19.08
N ALA A 47 -4.20 6.17 19.05
CA ALA A 47 -3.34 5.00 19.03
C ALA A 47 -2.47 4.95 17.76
N VAL A 48 -3.02 5.36 16.62
CA VAL A 48 -2.28 5.50 15.37
C VAL A 48 -1.21 6.59 15.48
N ASP A 49 -1.50 7.73 16.10
CA ASP A 49 -0.48 8.78 16.29
C ASP A 49 0.69 8.29 17.18
N ARG A 50 0.39 7.53 18.25
CA ARG A 50 1.43 6.88 19.08
C ARG A 50 2.22 5.83 18.30
N LEU A 51 1.54 5.02 17.48
CA LEU A 51 2.18 4.06 16.59
C LEU A 51 3.17 4.77 15.65
N VAL A 52 2.73 5.82 14.96
CA VAL A 52 3.57 6.58 14.03
C VAL A 52 4.78 7.18 14.75
N ALA A 53 4.59 7.78 15.93
CA ALA A 53 5.69 8.31 16.73
C ALA A 53 6.71 7.21 17.09
N ARG A 54 6.25 6.03 17.51
CA ARG A 54 7.12 4.87 17.80
C ARG A 54 7.90 4.41 16.57
N LEU A 55 7.23 4.29 15.42
CA LEU A 55 7.87 3.82 14.20
C LEU A 55 8.94 4.79 13.70
N ASN A 56 8.66 6.10 13.75
CA ASN A 56 9.65 7.12 13.44
C ASN A 56 10.84 7.06 14.42
N GLY A 57 10.59 6.90 15.72
CA GLY A 57 11.66 6.77 16.71
C GLY A 57 12.54 5.52 16.55
N ASN A 58 12.03 4.48 15.89
CA ASN A 58 12.73 3.21 15.66
C ASN A 58 13.28 3.06 14.24
N GLY A 59 13.18 4.10 13.41
CA GLY A 59 13.67 4.11 12.03
C GLY A 59 12.89 3.21 11.07
N GLY A 60 11.59 3.02 11.28
CA GLY A 60 10.75 2.22 10.39
C GLY A 60 10.75 2.76 8.95
N GLY A 61 11.24 1.97 8.00
CA GLY A 61 11.34 2.33 6.58
C GLY A 61 12.54 3.21 6.21
N GLU A 62 13.41 3.55 7.17
CA GLU A 62 14.57 4.44 6.93
C GLU A 62 15.62 3.78 6.04
N THR A 63 15.80 2.46 6.16
CA THR A 63 16.78 1.68 5.41
C THR A 63 16.19 1.01 4.17
N ALA A 64 14.92 1.28 3.85
CA ALA A 64 14.32 0.83 2.61
C ALA A 64 15.07 1.42 1.38
N PRO A 65 15.14 0.70 0.24
CA PRO A 65 15.90 1.10 -0.94
C PRO A 65 15.65 2.54 -1.38
N ARG A 66 16.72 3.30 -1.65
CA ARG A 66 16.68 4.71 -2.05
C ARG A 66 16.83 4.88 -3.56
N PRO A 67 16.46 6.04 -4.13
CA PRO A 67 16.76 6.32 -5.53
C PRO A 67 18.23 6.09 -5.86
N GLY A 68 18.50 5.31 -6.90
CA GLY A 68 19.84 4.86 -7.28
C GLY A 68 20.22 3.47 -6.77
N ASP A 69 19.60 2.98 -5.70
CA ASP A 69 19.83 1.62 -5.21
C ASP A 69 19.13 0.58 -6.10
N ALA A 70 19.67 -0.64 -6.12
CA ALA A 70 18.98 -1.78 -6.70
C ALA A 70 17.75 -2.14 -5.85
N MET A 71 16.61 -2.36 -6.50
CA MET A 71 15.47 -2.96 -5.81
C MET A 71 15.77 -4.45 -5.55
N PRO A 72 15.70 -4.93 -4.30
CA PRO A 72 15.84 -6.36 -4.02
C PRO A 72 14.85 -7.19 -4.85
N PRO A 73 15.26 -8.33 -5.42
CA PRO A 73 14.36 -9.12 -6.26
C PRO A 73 13.27 -9.77 -5.42
N PHE A 74 12.11 -9.97 -6.03
CA PHE A 74 11.04 -10.81 -5.48
C PHE A 74 10.51 -11.78 -6.53
N MET A 75 9.92 -12.86 -6.04
CA MET A 75 9.06 -13.78 -6.78
C MET A 75 7.93 -14.20 -5.84
N LEU A 76 6.74 -13.66 -6.05
CA LEU A 76 5.60 -13.83 -5.14
C LEU A 76 4.37 -14.31 -5.92
N PRO A 77 3.49 -15.12 -5.32
CA PRO A 77 2.27 -15.57 -5.98
C PRO A 77 1.27 -14.41 -6.14
N ASP A 78 0.66 -14.33 -7.31
CA ASP A 78 -0.51 -13.48 -7.58
C ASP A 78 -1.79 -14.07 -6.95
N GLU A 79 -2.92 -13.39 -7.15
CA GLU A 79 -4.22 -13.79 -6.63
C GLU A 79 -4.73 -15.16 -7.13
N SER A 80 -4.12 -15.69 -8.20
CA SER A 80 -4.40 -17.00 -8.81
C SER A 80 -3.35 -18.07 -8.45
N GLY A 81 -2.34 -17.71 -7.66
CA GLY A 81 -1.24 -18.59 -7.26
C GLY A 81 -0.10 -18.68 -8.27
N ARG A 82 -0.12 -17.90 -9.34
CA ARG A 82 0.97 -17.84 -10.32
C ARG A 82 2.08 -16.95 -9.78
N LEU A 83 3.32 -17.43 -9.87
CA LEU A 83 4.49 -16.67 -9.46
C LEU A 83 4.76 -15.51 -10.42
N VAL A 84 4.89 -14.31 -9.87
CA VAL A 84 5.25 -13.08 -10.57
C VAL A 84 6.58 -12.60 -10.01
N ALA A 85 7.55 -12.41 -10.89
CA ALA A 85 8.89 -11.95 -10.54
C ALA A 85 9.12 -10.51 -11.03
N LEU A 86 9.91 -9.74 -10.26
CA LEU A 86 10.21 -8.35 -10.59
C LEU A 86 10.83 -8.19 -11.99
N ASN A 87 11.80 -9.04 -12.34
CA ASN A 87 12.48 -9.01 -13.63
C ASN A 87 11.50 -9.18 -14.81
N ALA A 88 10.53 -10.10 -14.70
CA ALA A 88 9.52 -10.31 -15.74
C ALA A 88 8.63 -9.07 -15.95
N LEU A 89 8.33 -8.33 -14.87
CA LEU A 89 7.61 -7.05 -14.98
C LEU A 89 8.47 -5.98 -15.67
N LEU A 90 9.76 -5.91 -15.34
CA LEU A 90 10.73 -4.94 -15.88
C LEU A 90 11.05 -5.13 -17.37
N GLU A 91 10.85 -6.34 -17.90
CA GLU A 91 10.94 -6.61 -19.34
C GLU A 91 9.93 -5.76 -20.13
N SER A 92 8.74 -5.53 -19.57
CA SER A 92 7.65 -4.77 -20.21
C SER A 92 7.81 -3.25 -20.04
N GLY A 93 8.46 -2.77 -18.97
CA GLY A 93 8.61 -1.35 -18.71
C GLY A 93 9.04 -1.03 -17.27
N PRO A 94 9.17 0.25 -16.90
CA PRO A 94 9.32 0.62 -15.48
C PRO A 94 8.09 0.17 -14.69
N VAL A 95 8.28 -0.16 -13.41
CA VAL A 95 7.25 -0.78 -12.57
C VAL A 95 7.02 0.07 -11.32
N ALA A 96 5.77 0.37 -11.01
CA ALA A 96 5.36 0.82 -9.69
C ALA A 96 5.11 -0.39 -8.79
N VAL A 97 6.01 -0.63 -7.82
CA VAL A 97 5.87 -1.67 -6.79
C VAL A 97 5.26 -1.04 -5.56
N MET A 98 4.04 -1.44 -5.21
CA MET A 98 3.24 -0.80 -4.15
C MET A 98 2.93 -1.77 -3.02
N PHE A 99 3.19 -1.38 -1.78
CA PHE A 99 2.91 -2.17 -0.59
C PHE A 99 1.65 -1.67 0.11
N PHE A 100 0.76 -2.59 0.48
CA PHE A 100 -0.50 -2.29 1.15
C PHE A 100 -0.73 -3.18 2.36
N ARG A 101 -1.53 -2.68 3.31
CA ARG A 101 -1.88 -3.41 4.53
C ARG A 101 -2.88 -4.54 4.29
N GLY A 102 -3.75 -4.40 3.29
CA GLY A 102 -4.76 -5.41 2.96
C GLY A 102 -6.10 -4.86 2.48
N HIS A 103 -7.00 -5.76 2.11
CA HIS A 103 -8.34 -5.51 1.56
C HIS A 103 -9.25 -4.74 2.52
N TRP A 104 -9.10 -4.96 3.82
CA TRP A 104 -9.89 -4.33 4.88
C TRP A 104 -9.50 -2.85 5.12
N CYS A 105 -8.33 -2.41 4.64
CA CYS A 105 -7.78 -1.10 4.93
C CYS A 105 -8.36 -0.01 4.01
N PRO A 106 -9.14 0.97 4.52
CA PRO A 106 -9.79 1.99 3.70
C PRO A 106 -8.80 2.86 2.92
N TYR A 107 -7.66 3.21 3.51
CA TYR A 107 -6.60 3.97 2.84
C TYR A 107 -5.96 3.20 1.68
N CYS A 108 -5.84 1.87 1.80
CA CYS A 108 -5.32 1.04 0.71
C CYS A 108 -6.33 0.95 -0.43
N ARG A 109 -7.62 0.77 -0.11
CA ARG A 109 -8.70 0.74 -1.11
C ARG A 109 -8.83 2.05 -1.89
N LEU A 110 -8.72 3.19 -1.21
CA LEU A 110 -8.70 4.51 -1.87
C LEU A 110 -7.51 4.63 -2.83
N ASN A 111 -6.31 4.22 -2.37
CA ASN A 111 -5.12 4.30 -3.20
C ASN A 111 -5.18 3.36 -4.43
N VAL A 112 -5.59 2.10 -4.25
CA VAL A 112 -5.76 1.15 -5.37
C VAL A 112 -6.77 1.70 -6.38
N ARG A 113 -7.89 2.27 -5.94
CA ARG A 113 -8.86 2.89 -6.85
C ARG A 113 -8.25 4.06 -7.63
N ALA A 114 -7.51 4.94 -6.96
CA ALA A 114 -6.86 6.08 -7.61
C ALA A 114 -5.85 5.62 -8.68
N VAL A 115 -5.10 4.55 -8.41
CA VAL A 115 -4.19 3.93 -9.40
C VAL A 115 -4.96 3.30 -10.57
N VAL A 116 -6.09 2.64 -10.31
CA VAL A 116 -6.97 2.09 -11.37
C VAL A 116 -7.48 3.20 -12.28
N GLN A 117 -7.89 4.35 -11.73
CA GLN A 117 -8.32 5.51 -12.50
C GLN A 117 -7.18 6.11 -13.34
N ALA A 118 -5.96 6.10 -12.83
CA ALA A 118 -4.77 6.58 -13.53
C ALA A 118 -4.19 5.57 -14.56
N LEU A 119 -4.69 4.33 -14.59
CA LEU A 119 -4.05 3.25 -15.31
C LEU A 119 -3.92 3.49 -16.82
N GLY A 120 -4.87 4.21 -17.44
CA GLY A 120 -4.75 4.61 -18.84
C GLY A 120 -3.49 5.44 -19.12
N ARG A 121 -3.19 6.40 -18.23
CA ARG A 121 -1.98 7.23 -18.29
C ARG A 121 -0.73 6.39 -18.02
N ILE A 122 -0.76 5.52 -16.99
CA ILE A 122 0.34 4.60 -16.67
C ILE A 122 0.68 3.70 -17.87
N LYS A 123 -0.32 3.12 -18.52
CA LYS A 123 -0.14 2.28 -19.71
C LYS A 123 0.40 3.06 -20.90
N ALA A 124 -0.02 4.31 -21.09
CA ALA A 124 0.50 5.17 -22.16
C ALA A 124 2.02 5.47 -22.01
N ILE A 125 2.53 5.51 -20.77
CA ILE A 125 3.97 5.61 -20.47
C ILE A 125 4.71 4.30 -20.83
N GLY A 126 3.98 3.19 -20.96
CA GLY A 126 4.54 1.85 -21.07
C GLY A 126 5.02 1.32 -19.73
N ALA A 127 4.44 1.81 -18.62
CA ALA A 127 4.75 1.38 -17.26
C ALA A 127 3.82 0.25 -16.80
N GLN A 128 4.27 -0.49 -15.78
CA GLN A 128 3.53 -1.54 -15.11
C GLN A 128 3.22 -1.15 -13.66
N VAL A 129 2.23 -1.80 -13.06
CA VAL A 129 1.89 -1.69 -11.64
C VAL A 129 1.86 -3.08 -11.05
N VAL A 130 2.33 -3.22 -9.82
CA VAL A 130 2.14 -4.41 -8.99
C VAL A 130 1.87 -3.98 -7.56
N ALA A 131 0.85 -4.59 -6.96
CA ALA A 131 0.55 -4.41 -5.54
C ALA A 131 1.00 -5.63 -4.75
N ILE A 132 1.48 -5.43 -3.52
CA ILE A 132 1.93 -6.48 -2.62
C ILE A 132 1.20 -6.29 -1.29
N VAL A 133 0.54 -7.34 -0.81
CA VAL A 133 -0.19 -7.38 0.46
C VAL A 133 0.24 -8.58 1.29
N PRO A 134 0.21 -8.50 2.63
CA PRO A 134 0.54 -9.62 3.51
C PRO A 134 -0.63 -10.59 3.75
N GLU A 135 -1.66 -10.52 2.92
CA GLU A 135 -2.90 -11.28 3.10
C GLU A 135 -2.90 -12.55 2.27
N THR A 136 -3.66 -13.54 2.73
CA THR A 136 -3.87 -14.77 1.98
C THR A 136 -4.50 -14.48 0.61
N GLN A 137 -4.38 -15.44 -0.31
CA GLN A 137 -4.87 -15.28 -1.67
C GLN A 137 -6.39 -15.01 -1.76
N GLU A 138 -7.18 -15.51 -0.81
CA GLU A 138 -8.62 -15.23 -0.72
C GLU A 138 -8.90 -13.71 -0.68
N TYR A 139 -8.22 -13.03 0.24
CA TYR A 139 -8.40 -11.60 0.46
C TYR A 139 -7.68 -10.74 -0.57
N THR A 140 -6.57 -11.24 -1.11
CA THR A 140 -5.92 -10.66 -2.28
C THR A 140 -6.87 -10.62 -3.49
N ARG A 141 -7.59 -11.73 -3.76
CA ARG A 141 -8.64 -11.77 -4.79
C ARG A 141 -9.78 -10.81 -4.50
N GLN A 142 -10.20 -10.73 -3.24
CA GLN A 142 -11.26 -9.81 -2.83
C GLN A 142 -10.86 -8.34 -3.08
N LEU A 143 -9.66 -7.92 -2.67
CA LEU A 143 -9.17 -6.57 -2.95
C LEU A 143 -9.14 -6.28 -4.46
N LYS A 144 -8.64 -7.23 -5.25
CA LYS A 144 -8.59 -7.09 -6.72
C LYS A 144 -9.98 -6.91 -7.32
N SER A 145 -10.94 -7.74 -6.90
CA SER A 145 -12.33 -7.70 -7.39
C SER A 145 -13.04 -6.41 -6.98
N ASP A 146 -12.94 -6.03 -5.71
CA ASP A 146 -13.60 -4.83 -5.17
C ASP A 146 -13.12 -3.55 -5.85
N ALA A 147 -11.84 -3.49 -6.20
CA ALA A 147 -11.23 -2.34 -6.85
C ALA A 147 -11.31 -2.38 -8.39
N GLY A 148 -11.73 -3.51 -8.98
CA GLY A 148 -11.63 -3.72 -10.43
C GLY A 148 -10.19 -3.58 -10.94
N ALA A 149 -9.20 -3.99 -10.14
CA ALA A 149 -7.78 -3.76 -10.44
C ALA A 149 -7.29 -4.76 -11.51
N PRO A 150 -6.85 -4.29 -12.70
CA PRO A 150 -6.41 -5.20 -13.77
C PRO A 150 -4.92 -5.56 -13.69
N PHE A 151 -4.20 -5.04 -12.68
CA PHE A 151 -2.80 -5.37 -12.42
C PHE A 151 -2.69 -6.49 -11.37
N PRO A 152 -1.55 -7.21 -11.30
CA PRO A 152 -1.36 -8.26 -10.31
C PRO A 152 -1.35 -7.68 -8.88
N ILE A 153 -2.03 -8.39 -7.97
CA ILE A 153 -1.89 -8.18 -6.53
C ILE A 153 -1.27 -9.45 -5.97
N LEU A 154 -0.10 -9.30 -5.35
CA LEU A 154 0.74 -10.40 -4.88
C LEU A 154 0.60 -10.58 -3.38
N THR A 155 0.75 -11.83 -2.95
CA THR A 155 0.75 -12.23 -1.54
C THR A 155 2.19 -12.31 -1.03
N ASP A 156 2.56 -11.43 -0.11
CA ASP A 156 3.78 -11.48 0.71
C ASP A 156 3.43 -12.01 2.10
N LEU A 157 3.06 -13.29 2.16
CA LEU A 157 2.64 -13.94 3.41
C LEU A 157 3.72 -13.77 4.47
N ASP A 158 3.29 -13.46 5.70
CA ASP A 158 4.17 -13.15 6.84
C ASP A 158 5.11 -11.94 6.65
N ASN A 159 4.90 -11.12 5.61
CA ASN A 159 5.69 -9.92 5.30
C ASN A 159 7.17 -10.21 5.02
N GLY A 160 7.52 -11.40 4.50
CA GLY A 160 8.93 -11.78 4.30
C GLY A 160 9.69 -10.81 3.39
N TYR A 161 9.10 -10.44 2.25
CA TYR A 161 9.70 -9.48 1.34
C TYR A 161 9.67 -8.06 1.93
N ALA A 162 8.55 -7.62 2.51
CA ALA A 162 8.46 -6.32 3.18
C ALA A 162 9.49 -6.18 4.32
N LEU A 163 9.76 -7.25 5.09
CA LEU A 163 10.78 -7.27 6.13
C LEU A 163 12.18 -7.06 5.55
N SER A 164 12.50 -7.70 4.42
CA SER A 164 13.79 -7.51 3.73
C SER A 164 14.05 -6.06 3.30
N LEU A 165 12.98 -5.27 3.16
CA LEU A 165 13.02 -3.85 2.80
C LEU A 165 12.86 -2.90 3.99
N ASN A 166 12.91 -3.40 5.23
CA ASN A 166 12.66 -2.61 6.44
C ASN A 166 11.25 -1.98 6.49
N LEU A 167 10.25 -2.63 5.88
CA LEU A 167 8.85 -2.17 5.87
C LEU A 167 7.96 -2.92 6.87
N ALA A 168 8.33 -4.11 7.33
CA ALA A 168 7.51 -4.88 8.25
C ALA A 168 7.51 -4.27 9.66
N ILE A 169 6.32 -3.96 10.17
CA ILE A 169 6.12 -3.33 11.48
C ILE A 169 5.13 -4.11 12.34
N TRP A 170 5.48 -4.35 13.60
CA TRP A 170 4.50 -4.78 14.58
C TRP A 170 3.58 -3.61 14.94
N LEU A 171 2.26 -3.81 14.98
CA LEU A 171 1.31 -2.74 15.29
C LEU A 171 1.24 -2.42 16.79
N GLY A 172 1.42 -3.41 17.65
CA GLY A 172 1.28 -3.23 19.09
C GLY A 172 -0.08 -3.66 19.65
N ALA A 173 -0.08 -4.07 20.91
CA ALA A 173 -1.28 -4.57 21.61
C ALA A 173 -2.45 -3.58 21.62
N GLU A 174 -2.17 -2.27 21.70
CA GLU A 174 -3.20 -1.23 21.68
C GLU A 174 -3.99 -1.23 20.37
N ILE A 175 -3.29 -1.23 19.22
CA ILE A 175 -3.92 -1.29 17.91
C ILE A 175 -4.61 -2.65 17.69
N GLN A 176 -4.00 -3.74 18.17
CA GLN A 176 -4.61 -5.08 18.13
C GLN A 176 -5.96 -5.10 18.85
N HIS A 177 -6.04 -4.54 20.05
CA HIS A 177 -7.28 -4.46 20.82
C HIS A 177 -8.34 -3.62 20.10
N LEU A 178 -7.95 -2.47 19.54
CA LEU A 178 -8.87 -1.55 18.85
C LEU A 178 -9.37 -2.12 17.50
N LEU A 179 -8.60 -2.99 16.85
CA LEU A 179 -8.96 -3.68 15.62
C LEU A 179 -9.51 -5.09 15.84
N SER A 180 -9.80 -5.49 17.08
CA SER A 180 -10.32 -6.84 17.41
C SER A 180 -11.67 -7.18 16.75
N TYR A 181 -12.37 -6.19 16.20
CA TYR A 181 -13.58 -6.41 15.39
C TYR A 181 -13.29 -6.95 13.98
N GLN A 182 -12.02 -6.95 13.55
CA GLN A 182 -11.54 -7.54 12.31
C GLN A 182 -10.94 -8.91 12.58
N ASP A 183 -11.14 -9.85 11.66
CA ASP A 183 -10.54 -11.18 11.72
C ASP A 183 -9.14 -11.19 11.08
N MET A 184 -8.22 -10.40 11.67
CA MET A 184 -6.86 -10.24 11.16
C MET A 184 -6.12 -11.58 11.06
N ALA A 185 -6.37 -12.51 11.99
CA ALA A 185 -5.75 -13.83 11.95
C ALA A 185 -6.14 -14.60 10.68
N LYS A 186 -7.42 -14.57 10.32
CA LYS A 186 -7.90 -15.16 9.08
C LYS A 186 -7.37 -14.45 7.84
N PHE A 187 -7.30 -13.11 7.86
CA PHE A 187 -6.88 -12.33 6.69
C PHE A 187 -5.41 -12.59 6.31
N HIS A 188 -4.56 -12.72 7.32
CA HIS A 188 -3.11 -12.82 7.16
C HIS A 188 -2.60 -14.27 7.29
N GLY A 189 -3.42 -15.21 7.77
CA GLY A 189 -3.02 -16.60 8.00
C GLY A 189 -2.13 -16.78 9.25
N ASN A 190 -1.96 -15.74 10.07
CA ASN A 190 -1.20 -15.74 11.32
C ASN A 190 -1.76 -14.68 12.29
N ASP A 191 -1.42 -14.78 13.57
CA ASP A 191 -1.80 -13.84 14.63
C ASP A 191 -0.64 -12.91 15.06
N GLY A 192 0.34 -12.67 14.19
CA GLY A 192 1.55 -11.91 14.49
C GLY A 192 1.37 -10.38 14.55
N TRP A 193 0.26 -9.85 14.01
CA TRP A 193 -0.03 -8.40 13.96
C TRP A 193 1.12 -7.57 13.36
N VAL A 194 1.80 -8.13 12.37
CA VAL A 194 2.81 -7.45 11.56
C VAL A 194 2.20 -7.05 10.23
N LEU A 195 2.35 -5.79 9.86
CA LEU A 195 1.89 -5.23 8.58
C LEU A 195 3.04 -4.48 7.90
N PRO A 196 2.99 -4.28 6.57
CA PRO A 196 3.97 -3.43 5.93
C PRO A 196 3.62 -1.96 6.17
N ILE A 197 4.64 -1.13 6.34
CA ILE A 197 4.57 0.30 6.05
C ILE A 197 4.16 0.41 4.58
N PRO A 198 3.02 1.05 4.26
CA PRO A 198 2.66 1.24 2.87
C PRO A 198 3.71 2.08 2.16
N ALA A 199 4.14 1.60 1.01
CA ALA A 199 5.25 2.17 0.29
C ALA A 199 5.00 2.09 -1.21
N VAL A 200 5.64 2.98 -1.95
CA VAL A 200 5.72 2.94 -3.41
C VAL A 200 7.18 3.00 -3.80
N PHE A 201 7.62 2.10 -4.68
CA PHE A 201 8.89 2.18 -5.36
C PHE A 201 8.64 2.20 -6.86
N VAL A 202 9.14 3.23 -7.53
CA VAL A 202 9.20 3.23 -9.00
C VAL A 202 10.54 2.65 -9.39
N VAL A 203 10.52 1.49 -10.05
CA VAL A 203 11.72 0.74 -10.44
C VAL A 203 11.90 0.85 -11.94
N GLY A 204 13.07 1.31 -12.36
CA GLY A 204 13.47 1.39 -13.77
C GLY A 204 13.80 0.02 -14.34
N ARG A 205 13.82 -0.10 -15.67
CA ARG A 205 14.15 -1.37 -16.37
C ARG A 205 15.56 -1.88 -16.08
N ASP A 206 16.43 -1.01 -15.57
CA ASP A 206 17.77 -1.32 -15.07
C ASP A 206 17.76 -1.94 -13.66
N GLY A 207 16.58 -2.13 -13.06
CA GLY A 207 16.43 -2.69 -11.71
C GLY A 207 16.67 -1.68 -10.59
N LEU A 208 16.96 -0.41 -10.93
CA LEU A 208 17.24 0.63 -9.95
C LEU A 208 15.95 1.35 -9.53
N VAL A 209 15.86 1.70 -8.25
CA VAL A 209 14.81 2.58 -7.74
C VAL A 209 15.03 3.98 -8.32
N LYS A 210 13.99 4.53 -8.96
CA LYS A 210 13.97 5.87 -9.56
C LYS A 210 13.27 6.88 -8.67
N ALA A 211 12.22 6.43 -7.98
CA ALA A 211 11.55 7.21 -6.94
C ALA A 211 11.03 6.27 -5.87
N ARG A 212 10.83 6.79 -4.66
CA ARG A 212 10.16 6.07 -3.58
C ARG A 212 9.28 6.99 -2.76
N PHE A 213 8.27 6.41 -2.14
CA PHE A 213 7.51 7.02 -1.04
C PHE A 213 7.37 5.99 0.07
N VAL A 214 7.94 6.29 1.24
CA VAL A 214 7.88 5.45 2.44
C VAL A 214 7.58 6.36 3.62
N ASP A 215 6.39 6.23 4.21
CA ASP A 215 5.97 7.04 5.36
C ASP A 215 5.31 6.11 6.40
N PRO A 216 5.84 6.03 7.65
CA PRO A 216 5.23 5.24 8.71
C PRO A 216 3.79 5.63 9.03
N ASP A 217 3.38 6.87 8.72
CA ASP A 217 1.98 7.27 8.74
C ASP A 217 1.26 6.69 7.51
N PHE A 218 0.63 5.54 7.71
CA PHE A 218 -0.14 4.86 6.67
C PHE A 218 -1.32 5.68 6.13
N ARG A 219 -1.65 6.86 6.69
CA ARG A 219 -2.68 7.76 6.19
C ARG A 219 -2.17 8.63 5.03
N LYS A 220 -0.86 8.69 4.79
CA LYS A 220 -0.22 9.44 3.71
C LYS A 220 0.21 8.53 2.57
N ARG A 221 0.16 9.03 1.34
CA ARG A 221 0.56 8.29 0.14
C ARG A 221 1.30 9.18 -0.85
N MET A 222 2.06 8.55 -1.74
CA MET A 222 2.52 9.21 -2.97
C MET A 222 1.31 9.67 -3.76
N GLU A 223 1.32 10.92 -4.23
CA GLU A 223 0.28 11.41 -5.13
C GLU A 223 0.32 10.69 -6.47
N ILE A 224 -0.84 10.64 -7.13
CA ILE A 224 -0.95 9.98 -8.44
C ILE A 224 -0.14 10.72 -9.51
N ASP A 225 -0.14 12.05 -9.50
CA ASP A 225 0.65 12.82 -10.46
C ASP A 225 2.16 12.69 -10.19
N ASP A 226 2.59 12.59 -8.93
CA ASP A 226 3.98 12.29 -8.59
C ASP A 226 4.39 10.89 -9.09
N LEU A 227 3.51 9.90 -8.92
CA LEU A 227 3.73 8.54 -9.42
C LEU A 227 3.90 8.53 -10.93
N LEU A 228 3.05 9.26 -11.65
CA LEU A 228 3.11 9.36 -13.11
C LEU A 228 4.38 10.05 -13.57
N ALA A 229 4.76 11.17 -12.95
CA ALA A 229 6.01 11.87 -13.25
C ALA A 229 7.23 10.95 -13.04
N ALA A 230 7.28 10.24 -11.92
CA ALA A 230 8.36 9.30 -11.63
C ALA A 230 8.43 8.15 -12.65
N LEU A 231 7.28 7.64 -13.11
CA LEU A 231 7.23 6.59 -14.15
C LEU A 231 7.67 7.11 -15.52
N GLU A 232 7.30 8.34 -15.87
CA GLU A 232 7.78 9.00 -17.10
C GLU A 232 9.30 9.17 -17.08
N ASP A 233 9.86 9.64 -15.97
CA ASP A 233 11.31 9.82 -15.81
C ASP A 233 12.05 8.47 -15.84
N ALA A 234 11.51 7.46 -15.15
CA ALA A 234 12.02 6.09 -15.19
C ALA A 234 12.02 5.49 -16.60
N ARG A 235 11.05 5.89 -17.45
CA ARG A 235 10.99 5.48 -18.85
C ARG A 235 12.03 6.21 -19.70
N ARG A 236 12.23 7.51 -19.49
CA ARG A 236 13.16 8.38 -20.25
C ARG A 236 14.62 8.08 -19.96
N GLY A 237 14.97 7.65 -18.75
CA GLY A 237 16.36 7.31 -18.35
C GLY A 237 17.05 6.23 -19.20
N LYS A 238 16.33 5.60 -20.14
CA LYS A 238 16.89 4.70 -21.16
C LYS A 238 17.54 5.42 -22.35
N LEU A 239 17.27 6.72 -22.56
CA LEU A 239 17.66 7.45 -23.78
C LEU A 239 18.99 8.21 -23.70
N SER A 240 19.69 8.26 -22.55
CA SER A 240 20.90 9.08 -22.41
C SER A 240 22.24 8.37 -22.64
N PHE A 241 22.23 7.13 -23.15
CA PHE A 241 23.45 6.41 -23.53
C PHE A 241 23.24 5.73 -24.88
N ALA A 242 23.33 6.53 -25.95
CA ALA A 242 23.55 6.10 -27.32
C ALA A 242 24.69 6.93 -27.89
#